data_AF-A0A0G4AT77-F1
#
_entry.id   AF-A0A0G4AT77-F1
#
_cell.length_a   1.000
_cell.length_b   1.000
_cell.length_c   1.000
_cell.angle_alpha   90.00
_cell.angle_beta   90.00
_cell.angle_gamma   90.00
#
_symmetry.space_group_name_H-M   'P 1'
#
loop_
_entity.id
_entity.type
_entity.pdbx_description
1 polymer ?
#
loop_
_entity_poly.entity_id
_entity_poly.type
_entity_poly.pdbx_seq_one_letter_code
_entity_poly.pdbx_strand_id
1 'polypeptide(L)'
;MAIYAPRPTSDRLDFETHLKYAALIAKLSNNLEIISSPNSKLPKSEGGKLKDKIQLVRLTKKSIDQEYEIVCFDEDYSSASVLWLPVKTYYLIYHLLCISDCIISGKMSSLTAGHHECVNAFTKMLESSEIQFNKPLLNLVFGEEILSFTTQAGEHLKTGVADDTIYRLLMKKVANDKIDNYKIVNGLSGRRTKDKIRIDNFKRNIKVSIFDFFHLMRLRTNYRNLNFVDNIPASGTKLYFEKYYISADNFYKCFTKYINELMKNCV
;
A
#
# COMPACT_ATOMS: atom_id res chain seq x y z
N MET A 1 17.67 -16.23 -39.86
CA MET A 1 18.34 -15.84 -38.60
C MET A 1 17.26 -15.58 -37.56
N ALA A 2 17.03 -16.50 -36.63
CA ALA A 2 16.15 -16.25 -35.49
C ALA A 2 16.89 -15.34 -34.51
N ILE A 3 16.37 -14.14 -34.30
CA ILE A 3 16.86 -13.21 -33.28
C ILE A 3 16.52 -13.84 -31.93
N TYR A 4 17.53 -14.41 -31.26
CA TYR A 4 17.41 -14.85 -29.88
C TYR A 4 17.23 -13.59 -29.02
N ALA A 5 15.99 -13.24 -28.70
CA ALA A 5 15.72 -12.29 -27.64
C ALA A 5 16.31 -12.87 -26.34
N PRO A 6 17.20 -12.16 -25.64
CA PRO A 6 17.74 -12.66 -24.38
C PRO A 6 16.59 -12.92 -23.42
N ARG A 7 16.61 -14.09 -22.76
CA ARG A 7 15.63 -14.39 -21.70
C ARG A 7 15.73 -13.31 -20.63
N PRO A 8 14.60 -12.74 -20.17
CA PRO A 8 14.62 -11.81 -19.05
C PRO A 8 15.31 -12.45 -17.85
N THR A 9 16.22 -11.72 -17.20
CA THR A 9 16.75 -12.11 -15.89
C THR A 9 15.60 -12.16 -14.87
N SER A 10 15.78 -12.91 -13.78
CA SER A 10 14.77 -13.01 -12.70
C SER A 10 14.31 -11.64 -12.20
N ASP A 11 15.24 -10.70 -12.12
CA ASP A 11 15.01 -9.37 -11.55
C ASP A 11 14.13 -8.51 -12.45
N ARG A 12 14.25 -8.68 -13.78
CA ARG A 12 13.40 -8.00 -14.76
C ARG A 12 11.94 -8.46 -14.68
N LEU A 13 11.70 -9.76 -14.49
CA LEU A 13 10.36 -10.30 -14.31
C LEU A 13 9.72 -9.84 -13.00
N ASP A 14 10.52 -9.71 -11.94
CA ASP A 14 10.08 -9.18 -10.65
C ASP A 14 9.69 -7.70 -10.78
N PHE A 15 10.52 -6.87 -11.44
CA PHE A 15 10.18 -5.48 -11.75
C PHE A 15 8.87 -5.34 -12.54
N GLU A 16 8.73 -6.06 -13.66
CA GLU A 16 7.54 -6.02 -14.51
C GLU A 16 6.27 -6.43 -13.74
N THR A 17 6.38 -7.44 -12.87
CA THR A 17 5.29 -7.86 -11.99
C THR A 17 4.88 -6.72 -11.05
N HIS A 18 5.85 -6.04 -10.43
CA HIS A 18 5.60 -4.93 -9.52
C HIS A 18 5.04 -3.70 -10.23
N LEU A 19 5.54 -3.38 -11.43
CA LEU A 19 5.00 -2.34 -12.27
C LEU A 19 3.53 -2.61 -12.59
N LYS A 20 3.17 -3.85 -12.91
CA LYS A 20 1.77 -4.21 -13.19
C LYS A 20 0.87 -4.04 -11.97
N TYR A 21 1.36 -4.38 -10.78
CA TYR A 21 0.64 -4.13 -9.53
C TYR A 21 0.45 -2.64 -9.26
N ALA A 22 1.50 -1.82 -9.39
CA ALA A 22 1.40 -0.37 -9.23
C ALA A 22 0.43 0.23 -10.26
N ALA A 23 0.48 -0.22 -11.51
CA ALA A 23 -0.44 0.22 -12.56
C ALA A 23 -1.89 -0.14 -12.26
N LEU A 24 -2.16 -1.34 -11.72
CA LEU A 24 -3.50 -1.72 -11.29
C LEU A 24 -4.00 -0.82 -10.15
N ILE A 25 -3.19 -0.57 -9.12
CA ILE A 25 -3.60 0.31 -8.02
C ILE A 25 -3.82 1.75 -8.50
N ALA A 26 -2.98 2.24 -9.41
CA ALA A 26 -3.18 3.54 -10.06
C ALA A 26 -4.53 3.60 -10.79
N LYS A 27 -4.89 2.55 -11.54
CA LYS A 27 -6.19 2.44 -12.23
C LYS A 27 -7.35 2.38 -11.24
N LEU A 28 -7.28 1.53 -10.22
CA LEU A 28 -8.35 1.35 -9.23
C LEU A 28 -8.57 2.60 -8.39
N SER A 29 -7.50 3.32 -8.03
CA SER A 29 -7.59 4.55 -7.24
C SER A 29 -8.12 5.76 -8.00
N ASN A 30 -8.35 5.68 -9.31
CA ASN A 30 -8.86 6.80 -10.08
C ASN A 30 -10.27 7.22 -9.62
N ASN A 31 -10.45 8.50 -9.26
CA ASN A 31 -11.68 9.05 -8.68
C ASN A 31 -12.17 8.25 -7.46
N LEU A 32 -11.24 7.89 -6.58
CA LEU A 32 -11.52 7.16 -5.34
C LEU A 32 -12.25 8.04 -4.33
N GLU A 33 -13.29 7.48 -3.73
CA GLU A 33 -14.05 8.10 -2.66
C GLU A 33 -14.32 7.09 -1.56
N ILE A 34 -14.45 7.57 -0.32
CA ILE A 34 -14.84 6.76 0.85
C ILE A 34 -16.27 7.12 1.21
N ILE A 35 -17.13 6.11 1.24
CA ILE A 35 -18.45 6.13 1.87
C ILE A 35 -18.27 5.57 3.28
N SER A 36 -18.83 6.25 4.27
CA SER A 36 -18.57 5.92 5.68
C SER A 36 -19.81 6.10 6.52
N SER A 37 -20.06 5.16 7.43
CA SER A 37 -21.12 5.26 8.44
C SER A 37 -20.68 5.84 9.79
N PRO A 38 -19.41 5.71 10.25
CA PRO A 38 -18.93 6.40 11.43
C PRO A 38 -19.07 7.93 11.35
N ASN A 39 -19.69 8.49 12.39
CA ASN A 39 -19.63 9.91 12.68
C ASN A 39 -18.35 10.25 13.43
N SER A 40 -17.93 11.51 13.33
CA SER A 40 -16.84 12.03 14.16
C SER A 40 -17.20 11.91 15.64
N LYS A 41 -16.27 11.37 16.43
CA LYS A 41 -16.34 11.34 17.90
C LYS A 41 -15.37 12.33 18.54
N LEU A 42 -14.61 13.06 17.73
CA LEU A 42 -13.66 14.05 18.21
C LEU A 42 -14.37 15.35 18.60
N PRO A 43 -14.19 15.82 19.86
CA PRO A 43 -14.73 17.11 20.28
C PRO A 43 -14.17 18.26 19.44
N LYS A 44 -15.00 19.26 19.09
CA LYS A 44 -14.54 20.46 18.35
C LYS A 44 -13.36 21.19 19.01
N SER A 45 -13.32 21.21 20.34
CA SER A 45 -12.23 21.82 21.13
C SER A 45 -10.87 21.16 20.87
N GLU A 46 -10.86 19.89 20.48
CA GLU A 46 -9.66 19.08 20.30
C GLU A 46 -9.13 19.13 18.85
N GLY A 47 -9.91 19.66 17.90
CA GLY A 47 -9.54 19.72 16.47
C GLY A 47 -8.23 20.45 16.20
N GLY A 48 -7.86 21.41 17.04
CA GLY A 48 -6.57 22.11 16.95
C GLY A 48 -5.35 21.21 17.14
N LYS A 49 -5.50 20.07 17.82
CA LYS A 49 -4.41 19.11 18.08
C LYS A 49 -4.05 18.25 16.87
N LEU A 50 -4.83 18.31 15.79
CA LEU A 50 -4.53 17.63 14.52
C LEU A 50 -3.54 18.41 13.64
N LYS A 51 -3.29 19.69 13.94
CA LYS A 51 -2.53 20.61 13.08
C LYS A 51 -1.16 20.07 12.70
N ASP A 52 -0.40 19.54 13.65
CA ASP A 52 0.96 19.06 13.40
C ASP A 52 0.98 17.86 12.46
N LYS A 53 0.03 16.92 12.65
CA LYS A 53 -0.11 15.74 11.79
C LYS A 53 -0.58 16.11 10.38
N ILE A 54 -1.51 17.07 10.26
CA ILE A 54 -1.95 17.63 8.98
C ILE A 54 -0.79 18.33 8.27
N GLN A 55 0.03 19.09 9.00
CA GLN A 55 1.21 19.75 8.44
C GLN A 55 2.22 18.72 7.94
N LEU A 56 2.44 17.64 8.68
CA LEU A 56 3.31 16.54 8.25
C LEU A 56 2.79 15.88 6.96
N VAL A 57 1.48 15.64 6.86
CA VAL A 57 0.85 15.16 5.62
C VAL A 57 1.13 16.10 4.44
N ARG A 58 0.95 17.42 4.64
CA ARG A 58 1.21 18.43 3.59
C ARG A 58 2.67 18.47 3.16
N LEU A 59 3.60 18.43 4.11
CA LEU A 59 5.04 18.43 3.82
C LEU A 59 5.46 17.15 3.07
N THR A 60 4.96 15.99 3.49
CA THR A 60 5.24 14.71 2.80
C THR A 60 4.67 14.73 1.39
N LYS A 61 3.43 15.20 1.19
CA LYS A 61 2.84 15.32 -0.15
C LYS A 61 3.63 16.27 -1.04
N LYS A 62 4.00 17.46 -0.52
CA LYS A 62 4.84 18.42 -1.24
C LYS A 62 6.16 17.80 -1.67
N SER A 63 6.81 17.02 -0.80
CA SER A 63 8.06 16.34 -1.13
C SER A 63 7.88 15.30 -2.24
N ILE A 64 6.76 14.57 -2.27
CA ILE A 64 6.43 13.62 -3.34
C ILE A 64 6.18 14.35 -4.65
N ASP A 65 5.43 15.47 -4.62
CA ASP A 65 5.14 16.28 -5.80
C ASP A 65 6.41 16.87 -6.43
N GLN A 66 7.32 17.39 -5.60
CA GLN A 66 8.59 17.91 -6.08
C GLN A 66 9.46 16.83 -6.73
N GLU A 67 9.49 15.61 -6.18
CA GLU A 67 10.21 14.50 -6.83
C GLU A 67 9.56 14.10 -8.15
N TYR A 68 8.23 14.11 -8.23
CA TYR A 68 7.52 13.84 -9.47
C TYR A 68 7.86 14.87 -10.55
N GLU A 69 7.86 16.17 -10.21
CA GLU A 69 8.27 17.24 -11.12
C GLU A 69 9.70 17.04 -11.64
N ILE A 70 10.64 16.63 -10.77
CA ILE A 70 12.01 16.31 -11.16
C ILE A 70 12.03 15.11 -12.10
N VAL A 71 11.35 14.01 -11.78
CA VAL A 71 11.28 12.80 -12.65
C VAL A 71 10.66 13.10 -14.02
N CYS A 72 9.70 14.03 -14.08
CA CYS A 72 9.13 14.47 -15.36
C CYS A 72 10.15 15.20 -16.22
N PHE A 73 11.02 16.02 -15.61
CA PHE A 73 12.05 16.81 -16.28
C PHE A 73 13.32 15.99 -16.59
N ASP A 74 13.78 15.18 -15.66
CA ASP A 74 14.97 14.34 -15.70
C ASP A 74 14.58 12.88 -15.41
N GLU A 75 14.50 12.07 -16.47
CA GLU A 75 14.10 10.68 -16.31
C GLU A 75 15.13 9.82 -15.58
N ASP A 76 16.41 10.19 -15.63
CA ASP A 76 17.48 9.42 -14.97
C ASP A 76 17.37 9.51 -13.46
N TYR A 77 16.84 10.63 -12.94
CA TYR A 77 16.51 10.78 -11.52
C TYR A 77 15.54 9.70 -11.01
N SER A 78 14.68 9.16 -11.89
CA SER A 78 13.72 8.10 -11.51
C SER A 78 14.41 6.83 -10.99
N SER A 79 15.60 6.50 -11.51
CA SER A 79 16.35 5.32 -11.11
C SER A 79 16.78 5.38 -9.64
N ALA A 80 17.01 6.58 -9.11
CA ALA A 80 17.36 6.80 -7.71
C ALA A 80 16.12 6.95 -6.81
N SER A 81 15.06 7.61 -7.30
CA SER A 81 13.89 7.96 -6.49
C SER A 81 12.83 6.85 -6.42
N VAL A 82 12.85 5.88 -7.33
CA VAL A 82 11.91 4.75 -7.40
C VAL A 82 11.83 3.93 -6.09
N LEU A 83 12.93 3.88 -5.33
CA LEU A 83 13.01 3.18 -4.05
C LEU A 83 12.42 3.98 -2.88
N TRP A 84 12.51 5.31 -2.95
CA TRP A 84 12.06 6.22 -1.89
C TRP A 84 10.58 6.56 -1.99
N LEU A 85 10.01 6.60 -3.20
CA LEU A 85 8.60 6.93 -3.39
C LEU A 85 7.64 6.01 -2.61
N PRO A 86 7.80 4.67 -2.59
CA PRO A 86 6.96 3.80 -1.76
C PRO A 86 7.08 4.09 -0.26
N VAL A 87 8.27 4.49 0.21
CA VAL A 87 8.50 4.85 1.62
C VAL A 87 7.73 6.12 1.97
N LYS A 88 7.86 7.18 1.16
CA LYS A 88 7.15 8.45 1.37
C LYS A 88 5.65 8.28 1.26
N THR A 89 5.18 7.53 0.25
CA THR A 89 3.77 7.21 0.05
C THR A 89 3.20 6.48 1.26
N TYR A 90 3.92 5.48 1.78
CA TYR A 90 3.49 4.79 2.98
C TYR A 90 3.29 5.73 4.17
N TYR A 91 4.24 6.63 4.46
CA TYR A 91 4.09 7.56 5.57
C TYR A 91 2.96 8.58 5.34
N LEU A 92 2.77 9.03 4.10
CA LEU A 92 1.64 9.86 3.72
C LEU A 92 0.30 9.18 4.05
N ILE A 93 0.11 7.94 3.59
CA ILE A 93 -1.11 7.16 3.87
C ILE A 93 -1.25 6.89 5.37
N TYR A 94 -0.19 6.42 6.03
CA TYR A 94 -0.21 6.15 7.48
C TYR A 94 -0.65 7.38 8.30
N HIS A 95 -0.14 8.58 7.98
CA HIS A 95 -0.55 9.78 8.70
C HIS A 95 -2.02 10.16 8.44
N LEU A 96 -2.52 9.97 7.22
CA LEU A 96 -3.94 10.15 6.89
C LEU A 96 -4.83 9.16 7.67
N LEU A 97 -4.40 7.90 7.79
CA LEU A 97 -5.11 6.89 8.58
C LEU A 97 -5.12 7.25 10.07
N CYS A 98 -4.00 7.69 10.65
CA CYS A 98 -3.94 8.15 12.04
C CYS A 98 -4.90 9.31 12.32
N ILE A 99 -4.94 10.31 11.43
CA ILE A 99 -5.85 11.47 11.57
C ILE A 99 -7.29 10.99 11.52
N SER A 100 -7.62 10.16 10.52
CA SER A 100 -8.98 9.63 10.34
C SER A 100 -9.43 8.80 11.54
N ASP A 101 -8.59 7.88 12.05
CA ASP A 101 -8.89 7.09 13.24
C ASP A 101 -9.06 7.95 14.50
N CYS A 102 -8.23 8.99 14.66
CA CYS A 102 -8.38 9.94 15.76
C CYS A 102 -9.74 10.65 15.72
N ILE A 103 -10.21 11.04 14.53
CA ILE A 103 -11.49 11.73 14.37
C ILE A 103 -12.66 10.76 14.61
N ILE A 104 -12.59 9.55 14.06
CA ILE A 104 -13.63 8.51 14.17
C ILE A 104 -13.74 7.98 15.61
N SER A 105 -12.61 7.75 16.28
CA SER A 105 -12.58 7.16 17.62
C SER A 105 -12.69 8.20 18.74
N GLY A 106 -12.35 9.47 18.45
CA GLY A 106 -12.20 10.54 19.44
C GLY A 106 -10.95 10.39 20.32
N LYS A 107 -10.05 9.44 20.02
CA LYS A 107 -8.88 9.14 20.86
C LYS A 107 -7.62 9.77 20.30
N MET A 108 -7.02 10.68 21.05
CA MET A 108 -5.76 11.32 20.67
C MET A 108 -4.58 10.34 20.52
N SER A 109 -4.63 9.21 21.22
CA SER A 109 -3.63 8.14 21.09
C SER A 109 -3.53 7.57 19.68
N SER A 110 -4.56 7.70 18.84
CA SER A 110 -4.55 7.29 17.43
C SER A 110 -3.54 8.05 16.59
N LEU A 111 -3.16 9.28 16.98
CA LEU A 111 -2.13 10.05 16.29
C LEU A 111 -0.72 9.48 16.47
N THR A 112 -0.51 8.67 17.50
CA THR A 112 0.77 8.02 17.81
C THR A 112 0.70 6.49 17.70
N ALA A 113 -0.42 5.95 17.21
CA ALA A 113 -0.62 4.51 17.08
C ALA A 113 0.43 3.87 16.18
N GLY A 114 0.84 2.65 16.51
CA GLY A 114 1.74 1.87 15.67
C GLY A 114 1.12 1.59 14.30
N HIS A 115 1.95 1.35 13.29
CA HIS A 115 1.45 1.09 11.92
C HIS A 115 0.54 -0.14 11.85
N HIS A 116 0.88 -1.22 12.58
CA HIS A 116 0.07 -2.42 12.61
C HIS A 116 -1.29 -2.16 13.25
N GLU A 117 -1.34 -1.35 14.30
CA GLU A 117 -2.60 -0.98 14.96
C GLU A 117 -3.49 -0.21 13.99
N CYS A 118 -2.93 0.79 13.32
CA CYS A 118 -3.66 1.65 12.39
C CYS A 118 -4.17 0.88 11.15
N VAL A 119 -3.32 0.07 10.52
CA VAL A 119 -3.72 -0.79 9.38
C VAL A 119 -4.78 -1.82 9.80
N ASN A 120 -4.65 -2.42 10.99
CA ASN A 120 -5.63 -3.38 11.48
C ASN A 120 -6.98 -2.71 11.81
N ALA A 121 -6.98 -1.49 12.36
CA ALA A 121 -8.21 -0.74 12.62
C ALA A 121 -8.97 -0.49 11.32
N PHE A 122 -8.29 0.03 10.29
CA PHE A 122 -8.90 0.28 8.98
C PHE A 122 -9.29 -0.99 8.23
N THR A 123 -8.53 -2.07 8.37
CA THR A 123 -8.90 -3.38 7.80
C THR A 123 -10.18 -3.90 8.44
N LYS A 124 -10.34 -3.75 9.76
CA LYS A 124 -11.60 -4.10 10.45
C LYS A 124 -12.76 -3.25 10.00
N MET A 125 -12.56 -1.94 9.81
CA MET A 125 -13.60 -1.04 9.30
C MET A 125 -14.04 -1.40 7.87
N LEU A 126 -13.13 -1.87 7.02
CA LEU A 126 -13.49 -2.42 5.70
C LEU A 126 -14.29 -3.72 5.84
N GLU A 127 -13.84 -4.64 6.70
CA GLU A 127 -14.50 -5.92 6.95
C GLU A 127 -15.93 -5.76 7.51
N SER A 128 -16.13 -4.78 8.40
CA SER A 128 -17.45 -4.43 8.94
C SER A 128 -18.26 -3.49 8.04
N SER A 129 -17.71 -3.04 6.91
CA SER A 129 -18.32 -2.04 6.02
C SER A 129 -18.63 -0.69 6.68
N GLU A 130 -17.94 -0.36 7.78
CA GLU A 130 -17.97 0.98 8.37
C GLU A 130 -17.35 2.03 7.44
N ILE A 131 -16.34 1.61 6.67
CA ILE A 131 -15.82 2.37 5.54
C ILE A 131 -15.89 1.51 4.29
N GLN A 132 -16.21 2.12 3.15
CA GLN A 132 -16.21 1.47 1.85
C GLN A 132 -15.71 2.45 0.80
N PHE A 133 -14.74 2.03 0.00
CA PHE A 133 -14.39 2.71 -1.23
C PHE A 133 -15.49 2.55 -2.27
N ASN A 134 -15.66 3.54 -3.14
CA ASN A 134 -16.51 3.42 -4.34
C ASN A 134 -15.95 2.45 -5.40
N LYS A 135 -14.91 1.68 -5.07
CA LYS A 135 -14.23 0.69 -5.92
C LYS A 135 -14.30 -0.69 -5.27
N PRO A 136 -15.11 -1.62 -5.79
CA PRO A 136 -15.37 -2.91 -5.13
C PRO A 136 -14.12 -3.70 -4.77
N LEU A 137 -13.12 -3.77 -5.66
CA LEU A 137 -11.89 -4.52 -5.39
C LEU A 137 -11.11 -3.99 -4.18
N LEU A 138 -11.12 -2.67 -3.95
CA LEU A 138 -10.40 -2.07 -2.83
C LEU A 138 -11.08 -2.33 -1.47
N ASN A 139 -12.33 -2.81 -1.47
CA ASN A 139 -13.07 -3.20 -0.26
C ASN A 139 -12.83 -4.63 0.18
N LEU A 140 -12.17 -5.45 -0.65
CA LEU A 140 -11.93 -6.85 -0.32
C LEU A 140 -10.90 -6.98 0.80
N VAL A 141 -11.27 -7.73 1.85
CA VAL A 141 -10.38 -8.17 2.92
C VAL A 141 -10.20 -9.68 2.79
N PHE A 142 -8.97 -10.10 2.58
CA PHE A 142 -8.63 -11.51 2.38
C PHE A 142 -8.12 -12.17 3.67
N GLY A 143 -8.51 -13.42 3.88
CA GLY A 143 -8.02 -14.30 4.93
C GLY A 143 -6.92 -15.24 4.44
N GLU A 144 -6.80 -16.41 5.07
CA GLU A 144 -5.84 -17.46 4.71
C GLU A 144 -6.03 -17.97 3.27
N GLU A 145 -7.25 -17.92 2.74
CA GLU A 145 -7.62 -18.45 1.43
C GLU A 145 -6.85 -17.80 0.26
N ILE A 146 -6.33 -16.57 0.44
CA ILE A 146 -5.53 -15.94 -0.61
C ILE A 146 -4.17 -16.62 -0.82
N LEU A 147 -3.67 -17.34 0.18
CA LEU A 147 -2.39 -18.05 0.10
C LEU A 147 -2.46 -19.23 -0.88
N SER A 148 -3.63 -19.85 -1.04
CA SER A 148 -3.86 -20.96 -1.97
C SER A 148 -4.28 -20.50 -3.36
N PHE A 149 -4.52 -19.20 -3.60
CA PHE A 149 -4.88 -18.69 -4.91
C PHE A 149 -3.75 -18.92 -5.93
N THR A 150 -4.02 -19.63 -7.01
CA THR A 150 -3.03 -19.94 -8.05
C THR A 150 -3.56 -19.58 -9.43
N THR A 151 -2.64 -19.20 -10.31
CA THR A 151 -2.85 -18.96 -11.73
C THR A 151 -1.79 -19.75 -12.50
N GLN A 152 -1.91 -19.83 -13.82
CA GLN A 152 -0.81 -20.36 -14.63
C GLN A 152 0.44 -19.50 -14.44
N ALA A 153 1.62 -20.14 -14.53
CA ALA A 153 2.89 -19.42 -14.40
C ALA A 153 3.01 -18.32 -15.47
N GLY A 154 3.36 -17.10 -15.05
CA GLY A 154 3.46 -15.94 -15.94
C GLY A 154 2.11 -15.42 -16.46
N GLU A 155 0.97 -15.95 -15.99
CA GLU A 155 -0.36 -15.48 -16.39
C GLU A 155 -0.51 -13.99 -16.10
N HIS A 156 -0.01 -13.52 -14.97
CA HIS A 156 -0.02 -12.11 -14.62
C HIS A 156 0.83 -11.24 -15.53
N LEU A 157 1.71 -11.76 -16.39
CA LEU A 157 2.45 -10.97 -17.37
C LEU A 157 1.74 -10.91 -18.73
N LYS A 158 0.70 -11.74 -18.94
CA LYS A 158 -0.09 -11.74 -20.18
C LYS A 158 -0.94 -10.47 -20.29
N THR A 159 -1.21 -10.07 -21.53
CA THR A 159 -2.19 -9.01 -21.87
C THR A 159 -3.62 -9.53 -21.69
N GLY A 160 -4.55 -8.68 -21.27
CA GLY A 160 -5.98 -9.03 -21.18
C GLY A 160 -6.40 -9.84 -19.95
N VAL A 161 -5.50 -10.04 -18.97
CA VAL A 161 -5.84 -10.64 -17.68
C VAL A 161 -6.79 -9.73 -16.92
N ALA A 162 -7.83 -10.30 -16.32
CA ALA A 162 -8.82 -9.55 -15.55
C ALA A 162 -8.18 -8.85 -14.33
N ASP A 163 -8.67 -7.64 -14.03
CA ASP A 163 -8.21 -6.85 -12.88
C ASP A 163 -8.36 -7.62 -11.55
N ASP A 164 -9.45 -8.38 -11.36
CA ASP A 164 -9.67 -9.20 -10.15
C ASP A 164 -8.56 -10.25 -9.97
N THR A 165 -8.16 -10.93 -11.04
CA THR A 165 -7.07 -11.91 -11.02
C THR A 165 -5.75 -11.25 -10.63
N ILE A 166 -5.40 -10.12 -11.24
CA ILE A 166 -4.18 -9.38 -10.91
C ILE A 166 -4.23 -8.87 -9.47
N TYR A 167 -5.39 -8.39 -9.01
CA TYR A 167 -5.60 -7.92 -7.65
C TYR A 167 -5.40 -9.03 -6.61
N ARG A 168 -5.94 -10.23 -6.86
CA ARG A 168 -5.72 -11.41 -6.01
C ARG A 168 -4.26 -11.83 -5.96
N LEU A 169 -3.55 -11.81 -7.10
CA LEU A 169 -2.11 -12.09 -7.11
C LEU A 169 -1.30 -11.06 -6.33
N LEU A 170 -1.66 -9.78 -6.45
CA LEU A 170 -1.09 -8.71 -5.62
C LEU A 170 -1.36 -8.96 -4.13
N MET A 171 -2.60 -9.22 -3.74
CA MET A 171 -2.97 -9.48 -2.34
C MET A 171 -2.30 -10.75 -1.79
N LYS A 172 -2.12 -11.79 -2.61
CA LYS A 172 -1.31 -12.97 -2.26
C LYS A 172 0.15 -12.60 -2.00
N LYS A 173 0.74 -11.76 -2.85
CA LYS A 173 2.12 -11.28 -2.66
C LYS A 173 2.25 -10.49 -1.36
N VAL A 174 1.31 -9.60 -1.08
CA VAL A 174 1.19 -8.86 0.19
C VAL A 174 1.04 -9.82 1.37
N ALA A 175 0.19 -10.85 1.28
CA ALA A 175 0.03 -11.85 2.34
C ALA A 175 1.35 -12.57 2.66
N ASN A 176 2.10 -12.99 1.64
CA ASN A 176 3.40 -13.63 1.81
C ASN A 176 4.43 -12.69 2.45
N ASP A 177 4.50 -11.43 2.00
CA ASP A 177 5.41 -10.44 2.56
C ASP A 177 5.08 -10.13 4.04
N LYS A 178 3.79 -10.19 4.41
CA LYS A 178 3.31 -10.03 5.80
C LYS A 178 3.73 -11.21 6.67
N ILE A 179 3.65 -12.45 6.15
CA ILE A 179 4.14 -13.66 6.82
C ILE A 179 5.66 -13.59 7.02
N ASP A 180 6.41 -13.17 6.00
CA ASP A 180 7.87 -13.07 6.11
C ASP A 180 8.29 -11.97 7.09
N ASN A 181 7.57 -10.84 7.10
CA ASN A 181 7.76 -9.84 8.14
C ASN A 181 7.50 -10.39 9.55
N TYR A 182 6.42 -11.16 9.74
CA TYR A 182 6.12 -11.80 11.02
C TYR A 182 7.25 -12.74 11.47
N LYS A 183 7.78 -13.57 10.55
CA LYS A 183 8.92 -14.45 10.84
C LYS A 183 10.14 -13.66 11.31
N ILE A 184 10.51 -12.61 10.58
CA ILE A 184 11.69 -11.79 10.88
C ILE A 184 11.56 -11.11 12.25
N VAL A 185 10.45 -10.41 12.49
CA VAL A 185 10.20 -9.69 13.74
C VAL A 185 10.21 -10.63 14.96
N ASN A 186 9.78 -11.88 14.78
CA ASN A 186 9.72 -12.87 15.85
C ASN A 186 10.92 -13.84 15.88
N GLY A 187 11.94 -13.65 15.03
CA GLY A 187 13.10 -14.54 14.94
C GLY A 187 12.77 -15.99 14.58
N LEU A 188 11.72 -16.22 13.79
CA LEU A 188 11.23 -17.56 13.45
C LEU A 188 11.94 -18.12 12.22
N SER A 189 12.59 -19.26 12.39
CA SER A 189 13.33 -19.94 11.33
C SER A 189 12.43 -20.81 10.44
N GLY A 190 11.24 -21.18 10.93
CA GLY A 190 10.36 -22.16 10.30
C GLY A 190 10.88 -23.60 10.33
N ARG A 191 12.09 -23.84 10.86
CA ARG A 191 12.70 -25.18 10.97
C ARG A 191 12.19 -25.93 12.19
N ARG A 192 11.97 -25.24 13.31
CA ARG A 192 11.51 -25.82 14.58
C ARG A 192 9.99 -26.04 14.54
N THR A 193 9.50 -27.15 15.10
CA THR A 193 8.06 -27.45 15.17
C THR A 193 7.27 -26.33 15.85
N LYS A 194 7.81 -25.74 16.93
CA LYS A 194 7.19 -24.59 17.62
C LYS A 194 7.07 -23.36 16.71
N ASP A 195 8.07 -23.08 15.88
CA ASP A 195 8.03 -21.99 14.90
C ASP A 195 6.94 -22.24 13.86
N LYS A 196 6.85 -23.48 13.35
CA LYS A 196 5.81 -23.86 12.36
C LYS A 196 4.41 -23.65 12.92
N ILE A 197 4.13 -24.13 14.13
CA ILE A 197 2.82 -23.93 14.80
C ILE A 197 2.50 -22.44 14.93
N ARG A 198 3.46 -21.60 15.33
CA ARG A 198 3.26 -20.15 15.43
C ARG A 198 2.98 -19.50 14.08
N ILE A 199 3.73 -19.88 13.04
CA ILE A 199 3.53 -19.38 11.67
C ILE A 199 2.16 -19.82 11.13
N ASP A 200 1.75 -21.05 11.36
CA ASP A 200 0.46 -21.56 10.89
C ASP A 200 -0.71 -20.92 11.64
N ASN A 201 -0.58 -20.70 12.96
CA ASN A 201 -1.55 -19.90 13.72
C ASN A 201 -1.64 -18.46 13.21
N PHE A 202 -0.51 -17.86 12.83
CA PHE A 202 -0.51 -16.53 12.21
C PHE A 202 -1.22 -16.54 10.86
N LYS A 203 -0.96 -17.53 9.99
CA LYS A 203 -1.62 -17.67 8.69
C LYS A 203 -3.13 -17.82 8.80
N ARG A 204 -3.63 -18.63 9.72
CA ARG A 204 -5.08 -18.81 9.96
C ARG A 204 -5.81 -17.54 10.34
N ASN A 205 -5.10 -16.60 10.98
CA ASN A 205 -5.66 -15.33 11.44
C ASN A 205 -5.22 -14.15 10.58
N ILE A 206 -4.56 -14.40 9.43
CA ILE A 206 -4.09 -13.33 8.59
C ILE A 206 -5.29 -12.59 8.01
N LYS A 207 -5.19 -11.27 7.98
CA LYS A 207 -6.09 -10.39 7.24
C LYS A 207 -5.25 -9.49 6.36
N VAL A 208 -5.64 -9.36 5.10
CA VAL A 208 -4.93 -8.59 4.09
C VAL A 208 -5.89 -7.66 3.38
N SER A 209 -5.58 -6.36 3.38
CA SER A 209 -6.33 -5.33 2.67
C SER A 209 -5.43 -4.44 1.83
N ILE A 210 -6.03 -3.50 1.11
CA ILE A 210 -5.29 -2.48 0.36
C ILE A 210 -4.34 -1.66 1.23
N PHE A 211 -4.61 -1.50 2.53
CA PHE A 211 -3.72 -0.75 3.43
C PHE A 211 -2.40 -1.48 3.69
N ASP A 212 -2.39 -2.81 3.64
CA ASP A 212 -1.16 -3.60 3.77
C ASP A 212 -0.22 -3.42 2.56
N PHE A 213 -0.76 -3.12 1.37
CA PHE A 213 0.04 -2.90 0.16
C PHE A 213 1.10 -1.82 0.36
N PHE A 214 0.70 -0.62 0.80
CA PHE A 214 1.65 0.49 1.00
C PHE A 214 2.70 0.16 2.07
N HIS A 215 2.28 -0.49 3.16
CA HIS A 215 3.18 -0.87 4.24
C HIS A 215 4.25 -1.87 3.81
N LEU A 216 3.84 -2.93 3.11
CA LEU A 216 4.77 -3.99 2.71
C LEU A 216 5.66 -3.56 1.56
N MET A 217 5.16 -2.70 0.66
CA MET A 217 6.00 -2.07 -0.36
C MET A 217 7.11 -1.21 0.27
N ARG A 218 6.83 -0.47 1.35
CA ARG A 218 7.87 0.24 2.13
C ARG A 218 8.90 -0.73 2.73
N LEU A 219 8.48 -1.87 3.27
CA LEU A 219 9.43 -2.84 3.84
C LEU A 219 10.34 -3.45 2.78
N ARG A 220 9.79 -3.69 1.59
CA ARG A 220 10.55 -4.21 0.46
C ARG A 220 11.64 -3.25 0.02
N THR A 221 11.31 -1.98 -0.19
CA THR A 221 12.26 -0.97 -0.69
C THR A 221 13.25 -0.46 0.35
N ASN A 222 12.92 -0.52 1.64
CA ASN A 222 13.79 0.01 2.70
C ASN A 222 14.79 -1.02 3.25
N TYR A 223 14.56 -2.35 3.10
CA TYR A 223 15.40 -3.35 3.79
C TYR A 223 15.63 -4.69 3.07
N ARG A 224 14.97 -4.99 1.94
CA ARG A 224 14.85 -6.41 1.53
C ARG A 224 15.25 -6.75 0.10
N ASN A 225 15.10 -5.84 -0.85
CA ASN A 225 15.45 -6.14 -2.23
C ASN A 225 15.64 -4.82 -2.99
N LEU A 226 16.86 -4.28 -3.04
CA LEU A 226 17.18 -3.16 -3.93
C LEU A 226 17.42 -3.65 -5.36
N ASN A 227 17.75 -4.94 -5.51
CA ASN A 227 18.17 -5.52 -6.78
C ASN A 227 17.05 -5.61 -7.82
N PHE A 228 15.77 -5.51 -7.41
CA PHE A 228 14.66 -5.54 -8.38
C PHE A 228 14.60 -4.32 -9.30
N VAL A 229 15.34 -3.24 -9.00
CA VAL A 229 15.49 -2.08 -9.88
C VAL A 229 16.88 -2.03 -10.55
N ASP A 230 17.76 -2.99 -10.26
CA ASP A 230 19.08 -3.05 -10.88
C ASP A 230 18.93 -3.36 -12.38
N ASN A 231 19.69 -2.64 -13.20
CA ASN A 231 19.69 -2.78 -14.66
C ASN A 231 18.32 -2.53 -15.33
N ILE A 232 17.40 -1.82 -14.65
CA ILE A 232 16.17 -1.34 -15.26
C ILE A 232 16.45 0.02 -15.92
N PRO A 233 16.09 0.22 -17.21
CA PRO A 233 16.24 1.52 -17.87
C PRO A 233 15.45 2.62 -17.17
N ALA A 234 15.96 3.86 -17.24
CA ALA A 234 15.32 5.05 -16.66
C ALA A 234 13.85 5.22 -17.09
N SER A 235 13.52 4.90 -18.35
CA SER A 235 12.15 4.92 -18.85
C SER A 235 11.22 3.94 -18.13
N GLY A 236 11.74 2.77 -17.72
CA GLY A 236 11.01 1.77 -16.95
C GLY A 236 10.77 2.22 -15.50
N THR A 237 11.81 2.72 -14.83
CA THR A 237 11.71 3.24 -13.46
C THR A 237 10.82 4.48 -13.40
N LYS A 238 10.88 5.35 -14.40
CA LYS A 238 9.95 6.49 -14.57
C LYS A 238 8.51 6.04 -14.67
N LEU A 239 8.21 5.07 -15.54
CA LEU A 239 6.85 4.54 -15.67
C LEU A 239 6.34 3.95 -14.34
N TYR A 240 7.18 3.21 -13.62
CA TYR A 240 6.82 2.71 -12.29
C TYR A 240 6.54 3.87 -11.32
N PHE A 241 7.43 4.87 -11.30
CA PHE A 241 7.29 6.06 -10.46
C PHE A 241 5.96 6.76 -10.72
N GLU A 242 5.62 7.00 -11.99
CA GLU A 242 4.36 7.64 -12.40
C GLU A 242 3.14 6.88 -11.91
N LYS A 243 3.11 5.54 -12.05
CA LYS A 243 1.97 4.74 -11.56
C LYS A 243 1.84 4.81 -10.04
N TYR A 244 2.96 4.73 -9.33
CA TYR A 244 2.95 4.82 -7.88
C TYR A 244 2.53 6.22 -7.39
N TYR A 245 3.04 7.27 -8.04
CA TYR A 245 2.66 8.66 -7.80
C TYR A 245 1.15 8.87 -7.98
N ILE A 246 0.57 8.43 -9.10
CA ILE A 246 -0.86 8.54 -9.37
C ILE A 246 -1.67 7.88 -8.25
N SER A 247 -1.27 6.67 -7.82
CA SER A 247 -1.95 6.03 -6.69
C SER A 247 -1.83 6.83 -5.39
N ALA A 248 -0.64 7.33 -5.06
CA ALA A 248 -0.41 8.11 -3.85
C ALA A 248 -1.27 9.38 -3.83
N ASP A 249 -1.31 10.11 -4.95
CA ASP A 249 -2.08 11.34 -5.11
C ASP A 249 -3.60 11.10 -5.01
N ASN A 250 -4.10 10.04 -5.66
CA ASN A 250 -5.50 9.66 -5.58
C ASN A 250 -5.94 9.29 -4.15
N PHE A 251 -5.14 8.48 -3.44
CA PHE A 251 -5.43 8.15 -2.05
C PHE A 251 -5.33 9.38 -1.15
N TYR A 252 -4.34 10.27 -1.36
CA TYR A 252 -4.23 11.54 -0.65
C TYR A 252 -5.48 12.40 -0.81
N LYS A 253 -5.95 12.60 -2.06
CA LYS A 253 -7.18 13.36 -2.36
C LYS A 253 -8.40 12.74 -1.70
N CYS A 254 -8.56 11.42 -1.83
CA CYS A 254 -9.65 10.66 -1.23
C CYS A 254 -9.71 10.84 0.29
N PHE A 255 -8.59 10.59 0.99
CA PHE A 255 -8.54 10.70 2.44
C PHE A 255 -8.61 12.16 2.92
N THR A 256 -8.06 13.12 2.18
CA THR A 256 -8.19 14.54 2.53
C THR A 256 -9.65 14.99 2.45
N LYS A 257 -10.37 14.59 1.41
CA LYS A 257 -11.82 14.84 1.29
C LYS A 257 -12.57 14.20 2.46
N TYR A 258 -12.30 12.92 2.73
CA TYR A 258 -12.92 12.18 3.83
C TYR A 258 -12.66 12.82 5.20
N ILE A 259 -11.42 13.18 5.51
CA ILE A 259 -11.04 13.87 6.75
C ILE A 259 -11.77 15.22 6.88
N ASN A 260 -11.84 16.00 5.80
CA ASN A 260 -12.55 17.27 5.81
C ASN A 260 -14.06 17.11 6.06
N GLU A 261 -14.67 16.05 5.53
CA GLU A 261 -16.08 15.70 5.80
C GLU A 261 -16.29 15.29 7.26
N LEU A 262 -15.42 14.43 7.81
CA LEU A 262 -15.46 14.04 9.22
C LEU A 262 -15.30 15.26 10.16
N MET A 263 -14.38 16.17 9.84
CA MET A 263 -14.13 17.37 10.65
C MET A 263 -15.31 18.34 10.69
N LYS A 264 -16.12 18.42 9.62
CA LYS A 264 -17.36 19.22 9.63
C LYS A 264 -18.40 18.69 10.62
N ASN A 265 -18.35 17.38 10.89
CA ASN A 265 -19.28 16.66 11.74
C ASN A 265 -18.75 16.43 13.16
N CYS A 266 -17.64 17.07 13.56
CA CYS A 266 -17.14 17.03 14.94
C CYS A 266 -18.19 17.50 15.94
N VAL A 267 -18.26 16.81 17.09
CA VAL A 267 -19.24 17.03 18.16
C VAL A 267 -18.81 18.19 19.07
#